data_AF-A0AA96X3Z9-F1
#
_entry.id   AF-A0AA96X3Z9-F1
#
_cell.length_a   1.000
_cell.length_b   1.000
_cell.length_c   1.000
_cell.angle_alpha   90.00
_cell.angle_beta   90.00
_cell.angle_gamma   90.00
#
_symmetry.space_group_name_H-M   'P 1'
#
loop_
_entity.id
_entity.type
_entity.pdbx_description
1 polymer ?
#
loop_
_entity_poly.entity_id
_entity_poly.type
_entity_poly.pdbx_seq_one_letter_code
_entity_poly.pdbx_strand_id
1 'polypeptide(L)'
;MVNDREICYFNSGLTSENKSSYIKDVAAQFIILLDTELPDRFFFLSSCPECGYIGESGLEVIEKPLIPKQLFKLIYGRGQNQRAICSKCKRPFPNNMSDYEGRKQYLSKKC
;
A
#
# COMPACT_ATOMS: atom_id res chain seq x y z
N MET A 1 17.17 20.99 8.42
CA MET A 1 15.83 21.58 8.22
C MET A 1 15.14 20.81 7.11
N VAL A 2 14.25 19.90 7.49
CA VAL A 2 13.40 19.17 6.57
C VAL A 2 12.35 20.18 6.11
N ASN A 3 12.34 20.51 4.82
CA ASN A 3 11.30 21.37 4.25
C ASN A 3 9.98 20.59 4.33
N ASP A 4 9.08 21.05 5.21
CA ASP A 4 7.66 20.70 5.28
C ASP A 4 6.92 21.16 4.02
N ARG A 5 7.30 20.62 2.86
CA ARG A 5 6.36 20.50 1.76
C ARG A 5 5.74 19.13 1.93
N GLU A 6 4.50 19.10 2.39
CA GLU A 6 3.60 17.96 2.26
C GLU A 6 3.51 17.59 0.78
N ILE A 7 4.49 16.83 0.28
CA ILE A 7 4.44 16.24 -1.04
C ILE A 7 3.54 15.02 -0.89
N CYS A 8 2.24 15.27 -0.89
CA CYS A 8 1.23 14.24 -1.07
C CYS A 8 1.49 13.58 -2.43
N TYR A 9 1.93 12.33 -2.44
CA TYR A 9 2.13 11.60 -3.68
C TYR A 9 0.77 11.27 -4.31
N PHE A 10 0.64 11.75 -5.55
CA PHE A 10 -0.46 11.69 -6.50
C PHE A 10 -1.24 10.36 -6.52
N ASN A 11 -2.57 10.42 -6.34
CA ASN A 11 -3.46 9.53 -7.08
C ASN A 11 -3.38 9.95 -8.56
N SER A 12 -2.64 9.20 -9.37
CA SER A 12 -2.40 9.48 -10.80
C SER A 12 -3.66 9.61 -11.67
N GLY A 13 -4.84 9.28 -11.13
CA GLY A 13 -6.13 9.37 -11.81
C GLY A 13 -7.08 10.46 -11.30
N LEU A 14 -6.69 11.30 -10.34
CA LEU A 14 -7.56 12.39 -9.86
C LEU A 14 -7.59 13.53 -10.87
N THR A 15 -8.79 13.86 -11.35
CA THR A 15 -9.07 14.99 -12.22
C THR A 15 -10.07 15.93 -11.54
N SER A 16 -10.23 17.15 -12.06
CA SER A 16 -11.22 18.10 -11.54
C SER A 16 -12.64 17.53 -11.57
N GLU A 17 -12.93 16.69 -12.56
CA GLU A 17 -14.24 16.09 -12.80
C GLU A 17 -14.56 14.98 -11.79
N ASN A 18 -13.57 14.17 -11.40
CA ASN A 18 -13.81 13.01 -10.52
C ASN A 18 -13.49 13.26 -9.03
N LYS A 19 -12.82 14.37 -8.71
CA LYS A 19 -12.37 14.71 -7.35
C LYS A 19 -13.51 14.69 -6.32
N SER A 20 -14.66 15.26 -6.65
CA SER A 20 -15.81 15.33 -5.73
C SER A 20 -16.35 13.94 -5.40
N SER A 21 -16.48 13.06 -6.41
CA SER A 21 -16.88 11.66 -6.20
C SER A 21 -15.86 10.94 -5.35
N TYR A 22 -14.57 11.05 -5.70
CA TYR A 22 -13.51 10.36 -4.98
C TYR A 22 -13.49 10.70 -3.48
N ILE A 23 -13.64 11.99 -3.12
CA ILE A 23 -13.70 12.42 -1.71
C ILE A 23 -14.90 11.76 -1.00
N LYS A 24 -16.07 11.73 -1.64
CA LYS A 24 -17.27 11.11 -1.07
C LYS A 24 -17.10 9.60 -0.90
N ASP A 25 -16.53 8.93 -1.91
CA ASP A 25 -16.31 7.49 -1.90
C ASP A 25 -15.31 7.10 -0.80
N VAL A 26 -14.23 7.86 -0.65
CA VAL A 26 -13.27 7.68 0.46
C VAL A 26 -13.94 7.90 1.81
N ALA A 27 -14.71 8.98 1.97
CA ALA A 27 -15.41 9.26 3.23
C ALA A 27 -16.41 8.15 3.58
N ALA A 28 -17.15 7.64 2.59
CA ALA A 28 -18.09 6.53 2.76
C ALA A 28 -17.38 5.26 3.26
N GLN A 29 -16.18 4.93 2.74
CA GLN A 29 -15.40 3.81 3.27
C GLN A 29 -15.07 3.98 4.75
N PHE A 30 -14.66 5.18 5.18
CA PHE A 30 -14.32 5.41 6.58
C PHE A 30 -15.52 5.29 7.52
N ILE A 31 -16.70 5.72 7.09
CA ILE A 31 -17.94 5.51 7.85
C ILE A 31 -18.18 4.01 8.07
N ILE A 32 -18.11 3.20 7.00
CA ILE A 32 -18.26 1.74 7.11
C ILE A 32 -17.19 1.14 8.03
N LEU A 33 -15.93 1.59 7.93
CA LEU A 33 -14.85 1.09 8.76
C LEU A 33 -15.04 1.41 10.25
N LEU A 34 -15.65 2.55 10.60
CA LEU A 34 -15.96 2.89 11.99
C LEU A 34 -16.97 1.93 12.61
N ASP A 35 -17.89 1.41 11.80
CA ASP A 35 -18.94 0.47 12.23
C ASP A 35 -18.53 -1.01 12.10
N THR A 36 -17.30 -1.28 11.62
CA THR A 36 -16.82 -2.64 11.37
C THR A 36 -15.81 -3.07 12.43
N GLU A 37 -15.88 -4.32 12.89
CA GLU A 37 -14.77 -4.94 13.63
C GLU A 37 -13.57 -5.15 12.69
N LEU A 38 -12.55 -4.31 12.88
CA LEU A 38 -11.31 -4.33 12.11
C LEU A 38 -10.26 -5.22 12.78
N PRO A 39 -9.45 -5.95 11.99
CA PRO A 39 -8.32 -6.67 12.55
C PRO A 39 -7.26 -5.71 13.12
N ASP A 40 -6.46 -6.22 14.05
CA ASP A 40 -5.35 -5.46 14.62
C ASP A 40 -4.42 -4.91 13.54
N ARG A 41 -3.99 -3.67 13.74
CA ARG A 41 -3.09 -2.96 12.82
C ARG A 41 -3.63 -2.95 11.38
N PHE A 42 -4.95 -2.88 11.19
CA PHE A 42 -5.63 -2.90 9.88
C PHE A 42 -4.91 -2.12 8.78
N PHE A 43 -4.50 -0.88 9.03
CA PHE A 43 -3.83 -0.02 8.05
C PHE A 43 -2.39 -0.46 7.66
N PHE A 44 -1.81 -1.43 8.35
CA PHE A 44 -0.54 -2.07 7.98
C PHE A 44 -0.75 -3.35 7.16
N LEU A 45 -1.99 -3.82 7.02
CA LEU A 45 -2.30 -5.02 6.27
C LEU A 45 -2.45 -4.70 4.78
N SER A 46 -2.41 -5.75 3.96
CA SER A 46 -2.65 -5.65 2.54
C SER A 46 -3.55 -6.80 2.08
N SER A 47 -4.38 -6.55 1.07
CA SER A 47 -5.19 -7.56 0.40
C SER A 47 -4.53 -7.96 -0.91
N CYS A 48 -4.33 -9.26 -1.11
CA CYS A 48 -3.87 -9.78 -2.39
C CYS A 48 -5.06 -9.84 -3.37
N PRO A 49 -5.01 -9.18 -4.54
CA PRO A 49 -6.06 -9.26 -5.55
C PRO A 49 -6.18 -10.65 -6.19
N GLU A 50 -5.11 -11.45 -6.16
CA GLU A 50 -5.07 -12.75 -6.85
C GLU A 50 -5.50 -13.91 -5.94
N CYS A 51 -4.82 -14.11 -4.80
CA CYS A 51 -5.12 -15.22 -3.91
C CYS A 51 -6.06 -14.87 -2.75
N GLY A 52 -6.44 -13.59 -2.65
CA GLY A 52 -7.36 -13.09 -1.64
C GLY A 52 -6.85 -13.05 -0.20
N TYR A 53 -5.58 -13.42 0.04
CA TYR A 53 -4.94 -13.31 1.35
C TYR A 53 -4.98 -11.87 1.89
N ILE A 54 -5.32 -11.73 3.17
CA ILE A 54 -5.27 -10.47 3.91
C ILE A 54 -4.25 -10.65 5.04
N GLY A 55 -3.25 -9.78 5.08
CA GLY A 55 -2.21 -9.81 6.11
C GLY A 55 -1.08 -8.85 5.77
N GLU A 56 -0.03 -8.83 6.59
CA GLU A 56 1.16 -8.02 6.29
C GLU A 56 1.84 -8.51 4.99
N SER A 57 2.29 -7.53 4.21
CA SER A 57 3.04 -7.77 2.98
C SER A 57 4.48 -8.19 3.28
N GLY A 58 5.00 -9.13 2.49
CA GLY A 58 6.42 -9.42 2.46
C GLY A 58 7.19 -8.37 1.63
N LEU A 59 8.51 -8.44 1.69
CA LEU A 59 9.40 -7.61 0.88
C LEU A 59 10.29 -8.49 0.01
N GLU A 60 10.44 -8.10 -1.25
CA GLU A 60 11.36 -8.72 -2.20
C GLU A 60 12.33 -7.69 -2.75
N VAL A 61 13.62 -8.02 -2.75
CA VAL A 61 14.67 -7.19 -3.35
C VAL A 61 14.61 -7.31 -4.87
N ILE A 62 14.39 -6.19 -5.56
CA ILE A 62 14.25 -6.11 -7.02
C ILE A 62 15.62 -6.29 -7.70
N GLU A 63 16.60 -5.53 -7.23
CA GLU A 63 17.98 -5.59 -7.70
C GLU A 63 18.77 -6.44 -6.71
N LYS A 64 19.01 -7.72 -7.03
CA LYS A 64 19.97 -8.54 -6.29
C LYS A 64 21.37 -8.12 -6.72
N PRO A 65 22.05 -7.21 -6.02
CA PRO A 65 23.37 -6.80 -6.45
C PRO A 65 24.33 -7.95 -6.16
N LEU A 66 25.38 -8.08 -6.96
CA LEU A 66 26.46 -9.04 -6.69
C LEU A 66 27.23 -8.72 -5.39
N ILE A 67 26.99 -7.55 -4.82
CA ILE A 67 27.65 -7.04 -3.62
C ILE A 67 26.74 -7.11 -2.38
N PRO A 68 27.30 -7.34 -1.18
CA PRO A 68 26.54 -7.34 0.08
C PRO A 68 25.81 -6.02 0.33
N LYS A 69 24.67 -6.09 1.05
CA LYS A 69 23.79 -4.93 1.32
C LYS A 69 24.52 -3.74 1.96
N GLN A 70 25.44 -4.00 2.90
CA GLN A 70 26.22 -2.96 3.56
C GLN A 70 27.13 -2.22 2.57
N LEU A 71 27.75 -2.97 1.65
CA LEU A 71 28.61 -2.42 0.61
C LEU A 71 27.81 -1.66 -0.46
N PHE A 72 26.64 -2.16 -0.84
CA PHE A 72 25.72 -1.45 -1.73
C PHE A 72 25.35 -0.06 -1.17
N LYS A 73 25.03 0.00 0.12
CA LYS A 73 24.72 1.26 0.81
C LYS A 73 25.91 2.21 0.82
N LEU A 74 27.13 1.69 1.01
CA LEU A 74 28.35 2.49 1.01
C LEU A 74 28.66 3.08 -0.37
N ILE A 75 28.55 2.28 -1.43
CA ILE A 75 28.89 2.70 -2.81
C ILE A 75 27.84 3.66 -3.38
N TYR A 76 26.56 3.32 -3.21
CA TYR A 76 25.46 4.05 -3.88
C TYR A 76 24.75 5.04 -2.97
N GLY A 77 25.11 5.14 -1.69
CA GLY A 77 24.49 6.04 -0.72
C GLY A 77 23.01 5.74 -0.42
N ARG A 78 22.46 4.62 -0.91
CA ARG A 78 21.04 4.25 -0.78
C ARG A 78 20.87 2.77 -0.47
N GLY A 79 19.71 2.40 0.10
CA GLY A 79 19.31 1.00 0.28
C GLY A 79 19.01 0.30 -1.04
N GLN A 80 18.99 -1.03 -1.01
CA GLN A 80 18.53 -1.84 -2.16
C GLN A 80 17.06 -1.56 -2.44
N ASN A 81 16.70 -1.49 -3.72
CA ASN A 81 15.31 -1.35 -4.15
C ASN A 81 14.52 -2.61 -3.78
N GLN A 82 13.42 -2.41 -3.06
CA GLN A 82 12.51 -3.48 -2.63
C GLN A 82 11.11 -3.20 -3.14
N ARG A 83 10.35 -4.27 -3.40
CA ARG A 83 8.91 -4.22 -3.65
C ARG A 83 8.15 -4.99 -2.59
N ALA A 84 6.95 -4.51 -2.28
CA ALA A 84 5.99 -5.28 -1.51
C ALA A 84 5.49 -6.48 -2.32
N ILE A 85 5.34 -7.62 -1.66
CA ILE A 85 4.82 -8.86 -2.24
C ILE A 85 3.78 -9.49 -1.31
N CYS A 86 2.83 -10.23 -1.87
CA CYS A 86 1.92 -11.05 -1.09
C CYS A 86 2.72 -12.13 -0.35
N SER A 87 2.55 -12.21 0.97
CA SER A 87 3.23 -13.22 1.80
C SER A 87 2.87 -14.65 1.40
N LYS A 88 1.65 -14.88 0.87
CA LYS A 88 1.13 -16.18 0.44
C LYS A 88 1.56 -16.57 -0.98
N CYS A 89 1.16 -15.82 -2.00
CA CYS A 89 1.41 -16.19 -3.42
C CYS A 89 2.59 -15.46 -4.07
N LYS A 90 3.32 -14.60 -3.35
CA LYS A 90 4.47 -13.81 -3.84
C LYS A 90 4.15 -12.81 -4.96
N ARG A 91 2.88 -12.62 -5.33
CA ARG A 91 2.45 -11.58 -6.28
C ARG A 91 2.96 -10.21 -5.81
N PRO A 92 3.57 -9.40 -6.69
CA PRO A 92 4.00 -8.05 -6.35
C PRO A 92 2.81 -7.11 -6.13
N PHE A 93 3.06 -6.05 -5.35
CA PHE A 93 2.14 -4.94 -5.11
C PHE A 93 0.73 -5.38 -4.65
N PRO A 94 0.61 -6.10 -3.51
CA PRO A 94 -0.68 -6.29 -2.89
C PRO A 94 -1.28 -4.93 -2.47
N ASN A 95 -2.60 -4.81 -2.47
CA ASN A 95 -3.28 -3.55 -2.20
C ASN A 95 -3.25 -3.23 -0.71
N ASN A 96 -2.64 -2.11 -0.32
CA ASN A 96 -2.51 -1.71 1.08
C ASN A 96 -3.85 -1.15 1.62
N MET A 97 -4.21 -1.49 2.85
CA MET A 97 -5.40 -0.95 3.53
C MET A 97 -5.29 0.54 3.89
N SER A 98 -4.08 1.11 3.88
CA SER A 98 -3.89 2.57 3.90
C SER A 98 -4.47 3.25 2.67
N ASP A 99 -4.63 2.51 1.58
CA ASP A 99 -5.04 3.04 0.28
C ASP A 99 -6.52 2.73 0.01
N TYR A 100 -7.14 3.60 -0.81
CA TYR A 100 -8.55 3.48 -1.17
C TYR A 100 -8.88 2.12 -1.80
N GLU A 101 -8.05 1.63 -2.73
CA GLU A 101 -8.29 0.36 -3.41
C GLU A 101 -8.14 -0.86 -2.49
N GLY A 102 -7.22 -0.83 -1.53
CA GLY A 102 -7.11 -1.91 -0.53
C GLY A 102 -8.35 -1.99 0.34
N ARG A 103 -8.82 -0.85 0.87
CA ARG A 103 -10.08 -0.79 1.63
C ARG A 103 -11.27 -1.22 0.79
N LYS A 104 -11.37 -0.75 -0.45
CA LYS A 104 -12.46 -1.11 -1.37
C LYS A 104 -12.53 -2.62 -1.55
N GLN A 105 -11.39 -3.26 -1.82
CA GLN A 105 -11.31 -4.70 -2.00
C GLN A 105 -11.62 -5.48 -0.71
N TYR A 106 -11.23 -4.96 0.46
CA TYR A 106 -11.55 -5.57 1.75
C TYR A 106 -13.06 -5.53 2.01
N LEU A 107 -13.68 -4.37 1.85
CA LEU A 107 -15.11 -4.16 2.09
C LEU A 107 -15.98 -4.93 1.10
N SER A 108 -15.58 -5.01 -0.17
CA SER A 108 -16.33 -5.75 -1.20
C SER A 108 -16.38 -7.27 -0.99
N LYS A 109 -15.56 -7.82 -0.09
CA LYS A 109 -15.59 -9.25 0.26
C LYS A 109 -16.40 -9.53 1.53
N LYS A 110 -16.69 -8.50 2.34
CA LYS A 110 -17.47 -8.63 3.56
C LYS A 110 -18.96 -8.37 3.34
N CYS A 111 -19.31 -7.57 2.32
CA CYS A 111 -20.67 -7.44 1.80
C CYS A 111 -20.99 -8.57 0.82
#